data_AF-A0A6A5GGM2-F1
#
_entry.id   AF-A0A6A5GGM2-F1
#
_cell.length_a   1.000
_cell.length_b   1.000
_cell.length_c   1.000
_cell.angle_alpha   90.00
_cell.angle_beta   90.00
_cell.angle_gamma   90.00
#
_symmetry.space_group_name_H-M   'P 1'
#
loop_
_entity.id
_entity.type
_entity.pdbx_description
1 polymer ?
#
loop_
_entity_poly.entity_id
_entity_poly.type
_entity_poly.pdbx_seq_one_letter_code
_entity_poly.pdbx_strand_id
1 'polypeptide(L)'
;MFYSSTIIELWLRTDDRYLKFFYQQEADGCLMLEERRLEPPDRKIMVQSKNFVEVFLGDFQNLMDHQKSTLEDLWIYIQDQFGRQELDEMADKWMKGIQSVLKSRPRILRVENLQMLILSQNDVLRVLPHLHPMFLRRIWLNHTVDWPQRILAIDKVVELEQWKHSYELGIYRCEVIESIRSFTHFSKVELVLKECCLEMLYDLKKVSF
;
A
#
# COMPACT_ATOMS: atom_id res chain seq x y z
N MET A 1 -19.74 -22.29 3.61
CA MET A 1 -18.60 -21.36 3.66
C MET A 1 -19.03 -20.12 2.90
N PHE A 2 -19.26 -19.01 3.60
CA PHE A 2 -19.49 -17.73 2.94
C PHE A 2 -18.11 -17.24 2.50
N TYR A 3 -17.79 -17.39 1.22
CA TYR A 3 -16.63 -16.70 0.65
C TYR A 3 -16.90 -15.21 0.80
N SER A 4 -16.10 -14.49 1.59
CA SER A 4 -16.21 -13.03 1.58
C SER A 4 -15.67 -12.54 0.25
N SER A 5 -16.43 -11.71 -0.45
CA SER A 5 -16.01 -11.09 -1.71
C SER A 5 -14.72 -10.29 -1.54
N THR A 6 -13.87 -10.28 -2.57
CA THR A 6 -12.70 -9.39 -2.63
C THR A 6 -13.14 -7.93 -2.63
N ILE A 7 -12.49 -7.12 -1.80
CA ILE A 7 -12.76 -5.68 -1.66
C ILE A 7 -11.45 -4.92 -1.86
N ILE A 8 -11.45 -3.94 -2.77
CA ILE A 8 -10.40 -2.92 -2.83
C ILE A 8 -10.81 -1.77 -1.93
N GLU A 9 -9.91 -1.34 -1.05
CA GLU A 9 -10.09 -0.14 -0.24
C GLU A 9 -9.12 0.94 -0.67
N LEU A 10 -9.61 2.17 -0.88
CA LEU A 10 -8.79 3.32 -1.19
C LEU A 10 -9.11 4.44 -0.22
N TRP A 11 -8.14 4.84 0.60
CA TRP A 11 -8.30 5.92 1.57
C TRP A 11 -7.33 7.04 1.24
N LEU A 12 -7.83 8.27 1.22
CA LEU A 12 -7.04 9.48 1.01
C LEU A 12 -7.38 10.48 2.09
N ARG A 13 -6.36 11.11 2.66
CA ARG A 13 -6.54 12.21 3.61
C ARG A 13 -5.66 13.39 3.24
N THR A 14 -6.25 14.58 3.26
CA THR A 14 -5.56 15.88 3.31
C THR A 14 -5.86 16.55 4.64
N ASP A 15 -5.31 17.74 4.84
CA ASP A 15 -5.57 18.60 5.99
C ASP A 15 -7.06 18.93 6.17
N ASP A 16 -7.80 19.05 5.06
CA ASP A 16 -9.20 19.48 5.04
C ASP A 16 -10.20 18.36 4.70
N ARG A 17 -9.75 17.23 4.13
CA ARG A 17 -10.64 16.19 3.58
C ARG A 17 -10.19 14.80 3.91
N TYR A 18 -11.19 13.94 4.01
CA TYR A 18 -11.04 12.50 4.11
C TYR A 18 -11.97 11.84 3.10
N LEU A 19 -11.42 10.94 2.30
CA LEU A 19 -12.17 10.15 1.33
C LEU A 19 -11.80 8.69 1.49
N LYS A 20 -12.81 7.85 1.58
CA LYS A 20 -12.64 6.41 1.65
C LYS A 20 -13.60 5.74 0.69
N PHE A 21 -13.05 4.85 -0.13
CA PHE A 21 -13.77 4.12 -1.14
C PHE A 21 -13.60 2.63 -0.93
N PHE A 22 -14.68 1.88 -1.16
CA PHE A 22 -14.67 0.44 -1.26
C PHE A 22 -15.20 0.03 -2.62
N TYR A 23 -14.50 -0.90 -3.26
CA TYR A 23 -14.90 -1.46 -4.55
C TYR A 23 -15.02 -2.97 -4.42
N GLN A 24 -16.19 -3.50 -4.74
CA GLN A 24 -16.50 -4.92 -4.65
C GLN A 24 -17.13 -5.39 -5.97
N GLN A 25 -16.69 -6.54 -6.48
CA GLN A 25 -17.32 -7.16 -7.63
C GLN A 25 -18.67 -7.78 -7.23
N GLU A 26 -19.72 -7.44 -7.96
CA GLU A 26 -21.05 -8.04 -7.90
C GLU A 26 -21.41 -8.66 -9.26
N ALA A 27 -22.47 -9.48 -9.29
CA ALA A 27 -22.90 -10.17 -10.52
C ALA A 27 -23.17 -9.22 -11.69
N ASP A 28 -23.74 -8.04 -11.40
CA ASP A 28 -24.18 -7.06 -12.40
C ASP A 28 -23.16 -5.93 -12.63
N GLY A 29 -22.00 -5.94 -11.97
CA GLY A 29 -20.99 -4.90 -12.09
C GLY A 29 -20.20 -4.63 -10.81
N CYS A 30 -19.75 -3.39 -10.63
CA CYS A 30 -18.99 -2.99 -9.45
C CYS A 30 -19.91 -2.29 -8.44
N LEU A 31 -19.97 -2.83 -7.22
CA LEU A 31 -20.51 -2.10 -6.09
C LEU A 31 -19.43 -1.19 -5.51
N MET A 32 -19.70 0.12 -5.51
CA MET A 32 -18.83 1.12 -4.93
C MET A 32 -19.50 1.78 -3.73
N LEU A 33 -18.78 1.85 -2.62
CA LEU A 33 -19.16 2.62 -1.43
C LEU A 33 -18.21 3.80 -1.28
N GLU A 34 -18.75 4.99 -1.05
CA GLU A 34 -18.00 6.21 -0.78
C GLU A 34 -18.36 6.73 0.61
N GLU A 35 -17.33 6.88 1.45
CA GLU A 35 -17.36 7.44 2.79
C GLU A 35 -16.58 8.76 2.79
N ARG A 36 -17.26 9.87 3.06
CA ARG A 36 -16.66 11.21 3.21
C ARG A 36 -16.65 11.68 4.67
N ARG A 37 -17.32 10.95 5.56
CA ARG A 37 -17.45 11.24 7.00
C ARG A 37 -17.28 9.96 7.84
N LEU A 38 -17.11 10.13 9.16
CA LEU A 38 -16.79 9.06 10.11
C LEU A 38 -17.95 8.08 10.42
N GLU A 39 -19.16 8.25 9.85
CA GLU A 39 -20.29 7.30 10.01
C GLU A 39 -21.15 7.24 8.72
N PRO A 40 -22.03 6.21 8.56
CA PRO A 40 -22.00 5.14 7.54
C PRO A 40 -22.07 5.64 6.07
N PRO A 41 -21.74 4.82 5.04
CA PRO A 41 -21.38 5.30 3.71
C PRO A 41 -22.35 6.33 3.16
N ASP A 42 -21.84 7.55 2.97
CA ASP A 42 -22.59 8.70 2.46
C ASP A 42 -23.23 8.38 1.10
N ARG A 43 -22.62 7.45 0.34
CA ARG A 43 -23.11 7.05 -0.99
C ARG A 43 -22.77 5.61 -1.34
N LYS A 44 -23.77 4.88 -1.84
CA LYS A 44 -23.66 3.54 -2.45
C LYS A 44 -24.01 3.63 -3.94
N ILE A 45 -23.13 3.16 -4.82
CA ILE A 45 -23.31 3.22 -6.27
C ILE A 45 -23.09 1.83 -6.87
N MET A 46 -23.99 1.40 -7.75
CA MET A 46 -23.78 0.22 -8.59
C MET A 46 -23.34 0.68 -9.98
N VAL A 47 -22.08 0.40 -10.35
CA VAL A 47 -21.55 0.68 -11.68
C VAL A 47 -21.76 -0.56 -12.54
N GLN A 48 -22.82 -0.54 -13.35
CA GLN A 48 -23.25 -1.70 -14.15
C GLN A 48 -22.20 -2.11 -15.19
N SER A 49 -22.08 -3.42 -15.40
CA SER A 49 -21.28 -4.04 -16.48
C SER A 49 -19.80 -3.63 -16.50
N LYS A 50 -19.23 -3.21 -15.37
CA LYS A 50 -17.81 -2.91 -15.22
C LYS A 50 -17.14 -3.79 -14.19
N ASN A 51 -15.88 -4.14 -14.46
CA ASN A 51 -15.03 -4.80 -13.48
C ASN A 51 -14.62 -3.81 -12.39
N PHE A 52 -14.70 -4.23 -11.12
CA PHE A 52 -14.39 -3.38 -9.97
C PHE A 52 -12.95 -2.81 -9.96
N VAL A 53 -11.96 -3.54 -10.49
CA VAL A 53 -10.59 -3.03 -10.64
C VAL A 53 -10.54 -1.87 -11.64
N GLU A 54 -11.30 -1.95 -12.73
CA GLU A 54 -11.36 -0.88 -13.73
C GLU A 54 -12.03 0.38 -13.17
N VAL A 55 -13.08 0.21 -12.35
CA VAL A 55 -13.72 1.32 -11.65
C VAL A 55 -12.75 1.96 -10.67
N PHE A 56 -12.09 1.16 -9.82
CA PHE A 56 -11.05 1.62 -8.90
C PHE A 56 -9.92 2.39 -9.62
N LEU A 57 -9.35 1.83 -10.69
CA LEU A 57 -8.25 2.47 -11.41
C LEU A 57 -8.68 3.77 -12.09
N GLY A 58 -9.92 3.86 -12.58
CA GLY A 58 -10.48 5.08 -13.13
C GLY A 58 -10.62 6.18 -12.07
N ASP A 59 -11.17 5.85 -10.91
CA ASP A 59 -11.29 6.79 -9.79
C ASP A 59 -9.93 7.19 -9.25
N PHE A 60 -9.01 6.23 -9.10
CA PHE A 60 -7.64 6.48 -8.66
C PHE A 60 -6.93 7.43 -9.62
N GLN A 61 -7.03 7.22 -10.94
CA GLN A 61 -6.48 8.14 -11.95
C GLN A 61 -7.07 9.54 -11.79
N ASN A 62 -8.39 9.66 -11.72
CA ASN A 62 -9.07 10.95 -11.56
C ASN A 62 -8.62 11.68 -10.28
N LEU A 63 -8.57 10.98 -9.15
CA LEU A 63 -8.11 11.54 -7.87
C LEU A 63 -6.64 11.97 -7.98
N MET A 64 -5.77 11.12 -8.50
CA MET A 64 -4.35 11.40 -8.63
C MET A 64 -4.06 12.59 -9.55
N ASP A 65 -4.74 12.70 -10.70
CA ASP A 65 -4.55 13.79 -11.66
C ASP A 65 -4.92 15.16 -11.08
N HIS A 66 -5.92 15.20 -10.21
CA HIS A 66 -6.40 16.43 -9.58
C HIS A 66 -5.76 16.69 -8.22
N GLN A 67 -5.02 15.73 -7.65
CA GLN A 67 -4.32 15.85 -6.37
C GLN A 67 -3.05 16.71 -6.51
N LYS A 68 -3.18 17.99 -6.12
CA LYS A 68 -2.08 18.99 -6.18
C LYS A 68 -1.37 19.22 -4.85
N SER A 69 -2.08 19.09 -3.73
CA SER A 69 -1.52 19.22 -2.38
C SER A 69 -0.87 17.91 -1.94
N THR A 70 -0.14 17.96 -0.82
CA THR A 70 0.36 16.77 -0.15
C THR A 70 -0.82 15.96 0.38
N LEU A 71 -0.83 14.66 0.09
CA LEU A 71 -1.67 13.70 0.79
C LEU A 71 -1.02 13.41 2.14
N GLU A 72 -1.73 13.65 3.23
CA GLU A 72 -1.28 13.22 4.55
C GLU A 72 -1.28 11.71 4.63
N ASP A 73 -2.36 11.06 4.18
CA ASP A 73 -2.42 9.60 4.07
C ASP A 73 -2.85 9.16 2.67
N LEU A 74 -2.19 8.10 2.19
CA LEU A 74 -2.64 7.29 1.07
C LEU A 74 -2.65 5.83 1.50
N TRP A 75 -3.84 5.22 1.54
CA TRP A 75 -4.02 3.82 1.88
C TRP A 75 -4.59 3.05 0.70
N ILE A 76 -3.88 2.02 0.22
CA ILE A 76 -4.32 1.14 -0.87
C ILE A 76 -4.41 -0.30 -0.36
N TYR A 77 -5.65 -0.66 -0.03
CA TYR A 77 -6.17 -1.87 0.56
C TYR A 77 -6.57 -3.00 -0.41
N ILE A 78 -6.19 -4.28 -0.26
CA ILE A 78 -7.09 -5.36 -0.73
C ILE A 78 -7.38 -6.29 0.43
N GLN A 79 -8.67 -6.45 0.70
CA GLN A 79 -9.19 -7.51 1.52
C GLN A 79 -9.62 -8.64 0.59
N ASP A 80 -9.02 -9.81 0.77
CA ASP A 80 -9.28 -10.95 -0.09
C ASP A 80 -9.11 -12.27 0.66
N GLN A 81 -9.82 -13.30 0.18
CA GLN A 81 -9.79 -14.67 0.69
C GLN A 81 -9.37 -15.70 -0.38
N PHE A 82 -8.86 -15.27 -1.56
CA PHE A 82 -8.45 -16.20 -2.59
C PHE A 82 -7.28 -17.09 -2.18
N GLY A 83 -7.10 -18.19 -2.91
CA GLY A 83 -5.86 -18.95 -2.87
C GLY A 83 -4.67 -18.10 -3.32
N ARG A 84 -3.46 -18.43 -2.83
CA ARG A 84 -2.24 -17.63 -3.03
C ARG A 84 -2.00 -17.17 -4.48
N GLN A 85 -2.20 -18.07 -5.45
CA GLN A 85 -1.93 -17.79 -6.87
C GLN A 85 -2.93 -16.80 -7.49
N GLU A 86 -4.21 -16.96 -7.21
CA GLU A 86 -5.27 -16.07 -7.72
C GLU A 86 -5.08 -14.64 -7.18
N LEU A 87 -4.71 -14.53 -5.90
CA LEU A 87 -4.33 -13.26 -5.31
C LEU A 87 -3.12 -12.64 -6.01
N ASP A 88 -2.06 -13.42 -6.31
CA ASP A 88 -0.87 -12.90 -6.99
C ASP A 88 -1.17 -12.40 -8.43
N GLU A 89 -1.98 -13.13 -9.20
CA GLU A 89 -2.36 -12.73 -10.57
C GLU A 89 -3.27 -11.49 -10.59
N MET A 90 -4.28 -11.48 -9.73
CA MET A 90 -5.12 -10.30 -9.54
C MET A 90 -4.28 -9.11 -9.07
N ALA A 91 -3.34 -9.39 -8.17
CA ALA A 91 -2.50 -8.38 -7.60
C ALA A 91 -1.48 -7.81 -8.58
N ASP A 92 -1.07 -8.58 -9.57
CA ASP A 92 -0.23 -8.07 -10.63
C ASP A 92 -0.98 -7.05 -11.51
N LYS A 93 -2.24 -7.35 -11.85
CA LYS A 93 -3.06 -6.52 -12.76
C LYS A 93 -3.31 -5.12 -12.22
N TRP A 94 -3.87 -5.00 -11.02
CA TRP A 94 -4.16 -3.70 -10.40
C TRP A 94 -2.89 -2.93 -9.98
N MET A 95 -1.80 -3.59 -9.55
CA MET A 95 -0.53 -2.90 -9.22
C MET A 95 0.14 -2.32 -10.47
N LYS A 96 0.05 -2.99 -11.62
CA LYS A 96 0.43 -2.40 -12.92
C LYS A 96 -0.43 -1.19 -13.27
N GLY A 97 -1.73 -1.26 -12.97
CA GLY A 97 -2.65 -0.13 -13.12
C GLY A 97 -2.23 1.07 -12.24
N ILE A 98 -2.03 0.85 -10.94
CA ILE A 98 -1.56 1.88 -10.00
C ILE A 98 -0.24 2.48 -10.48
N GLN A 99 0.73 1.66 -10.88
CA GLN A 99 1.99 2.12 -11.43
C GLN A 99 1.78 3.01 -12.65
N SER A 100 0.91 2.60 -13.59
CA SER A 100 0.60 3.38 -14.78
C SER A 100 0.00 4.75 -14.44
N VAL A 101 -0.93 4.79 -13.48
CA VAL A 101 -1.53 6.04 -12.99
C VAL A 101 -0.48 6.94 -12.37
N LEU A 102 0.36 6.42 -11.47
CA LEU A 102 1.39 7.22 -10.81
C LEU A 102 2.46 7.72 -11.78
N LYS A 103 2.82 6.90 -12.78
CA LYS A 103 3.81 7.25 -13.82
C LYS A 103 3.27 8.26 -14.83
N SER A 104 1.97 8.29 -15.11
CA SER A 104 1.36 9.22 -16.07
C SER A 104 1.25 10.66 -15.52
N ARG A 105 1.39 10.83 -14.21
CA ARG A 105 1.27 12.14 -13.57
C ARG A 105 2.35 13.12 -14.08
N PRO A 106 1.97 14.36 -14.42
CA PRO A 106 2.94 15.39 -14.81
C PRO A 106 3.78 15.89 -13.63
N ARG A 107 3.32 15.67 -12.39
CA ARG A 107 4.00 16.03 -11.16
C ARG A 107 4.00 14.86 -10.19
N ILE A 108 5.17 14.58 -9.65
CA ILE A 108 5.38 13.53 -8.65
C ILE A 108 4.45 13.77 -7.45
N LEU A 109 3.83 12.69 -6.97
CA LEU A 109 2.86 12.78 -5.88
C LEU A 109 3.60 12.98 -4.56
N ARG A 110 3.07 13.88 -3.71
CA ARG A 110 3.56 14.08 -2.35
C ARG A 110 2.63 13.35 -1.40
N VAL A 111 3.18 12.41 -0.64
CA VAL A 111 2.46 11.58 0.35
C VAL A 111 3.28 11.59 1.62
N GLU A 112 2.66 11.83 2.78
CA GLU A 112 3.35 11.74 4.07
C GLU A 112 3.35 10.32 4.64
N ASN A 113 2.19 9.68 4.69
CA ASN A 113 2.04 8.32 5.19
C ASN A 113 1.47 7.43 4.09
N LEU A 114 2.29 6.51 3.60
CA LEU A 114 1.85 5.47 2.67
C LEU A 114 1.50 4.21 3.45
N GLN A 115 0.32 3.67 3.20
CA GLN A 115 -0.01 2.32 3.61
C GLN A 115 -0.52 1.51 2.41
N MET A 116 0.00 0.29 2.22
CA MET A 116 -0.39 -0.52 1.08
C MET A 116 -0.28 -2.02 1.34
N LEU A 117 -1.02 -2.80 0.56
CA LEU A 117 -0.81 -4.24 0.46
C LEU A 117 0.59 -4.55 -0.08
N ILE A 118 1.25 -5.56 0.47
CA ILE A 118 2.49 -6.12 -0.07
C ILE A 118 2.39 -7.64 -0.24
N LEU A 119 2.68 -8.13 -1.45
CA LEU A 119 2.81 -9.56 -1.76
C LEU A 119 4.24 -9.92 -2.16
N SER A 120 4.96 -8.95 -2.72
CA SER A 120 6.35 -9.02 -3.16
C SER A 120 7.00 -7.63 -3.14
N GLN A 121 8.33 -7.55 -3.26
CA GLN A 121 9.00 -6.25 -3.41
C GLN A 121 8.54 -5.48 -4.66
N ASN A 122 8.08 -6.18 -5.72
CA ASN A 122 7.67 -5.54 -6.96
C ASN A 122 6.46 -4.63 -6.75
N ASP A 123 5.59 -4.95 -5.79
CA ASP A 123 4.44 -4.10 -5.46
C ASP A 123 4.91 -2.75 -4.93
N VAL A 124 5.90 -2.77 -4.05
CA VAL A 124 6.52 -1.56 -3.49
C VAL A 124 7.26 -0.77 -4.56
N LEU A 125 8.03 -1.45 -5.41
CA LEU A 125 8.76 -0.85 -6.53
C LEU A 125 7.83 -0.24 -7.59
N ARG A 126 6.55 -0.65 -7.64
CA ARG A 126 5.52 -0.06 -8.51
C ARG A 126 4.93 1.22 -7.96
N VAL A 127 5.14 1.53 -6.69
CA VAL A 127 4.54 2.68 -6.01
C VAL A 127 5.59 3.67 -5.54
N LEU A 128 6.54 3.24 -4.69
CA LEU A 128 7.49 4.14 -4.02
C LEU A 128 8.27 5.03 -5.00
N PRO A 129 8.83 4.55 -6.13
CA PRO A 129 9.61 5.39 -7.03
C PRO A 129 8.82 6.58 -7.63
N HIS A 130 7.49 6.54 -7.57
CA HIS A 130 6.60 7.58 -8.09
C HIS A 130 6.10 8.55 -7.01
N LEU A 131 6.59 8.42 -5.77
CA LEU A 131 6.32 9.32 -4.65
C LEU A 131 7.53 10.23 -4.39
N HIS A 132 7.27 11.46 -3.96
CA HIS A 132 8.33 12.42 -3.66
C HIS A 132 9.07 12.00 -2.39
N PRO A 133 10.41 11.76 -2.44
CA PRO A 133 11.15 11.17 -1.33
C PRO A 133 11.12 12.03 -0.07
N MET A 134 11.31 13.35 -0.19
CA MET A 134 11.34 14.27 0.95
C MET A 134 10.01 14.46 1.70
N PHE A 135 8.89 14.01 1.14
CA PHE A 135 7.58 14.12 1.79
C PHE A 135 7.17 12.83 2.48
N LEU A 136 7.70 11.68 2.05
CA LEU A 136 7.33 10.39 2.58
C LEU A 136 7.95 10.20 3.97
N ARG A 137 7.14 10.37 5.01
CA ARG A 137 7.55 10.24 6.41
C ARG A 137 7.41 8.80 6.88
N ARG A 138 6.34 8.11 6.49
CA ARG A 138 6.01 6.78 7.01
C ARG A 138 5.64 5.82 5.89
N ILE A 139 6.19 4.61 5.98
CA ILE A 139 5.88 3.49 5.09
C ILE A 139 5.29 2.35 5.92
N TRP A 140 4.05 1.96 5.62
CA TRP A 140 3.39 0.81 6.21
C TRP A 140 3.00 -0.22 5.16
N LEU A 141 3.68 -1.36 5.18
CA LEU A 141 3.48 -2.46 4.25
C LEU A 141 2.77 -3.59 4.99
N ASN A 142 1.62 -4.03 4.49
CA ASN A 142 0.79 -5.03 5.15
C ASN A 142 0.48 -6.18 4.21
N HIS A 143 0.59 -7.41 4.68
CA HIS A 143 0.05 -8.57 3.97
C HIS A 143 -1.40 -8.87 4.39
N THR A 144 -2.11 -9.66 3.59
CA THR A 144 -3.45 -10.15 3.94
C THR A 144 -3.41 -11.02 5.20
N VAL A 145 -4.55 -11.11 5.89
CA VAL A 145 -4.66 -11.76 7.23
C VAL A 145 -4.46 -13.27 7.14
N ASP A 146 -4.63 -13.85 5.94
CA ASP A 146 -4.74 -15.29 5.78
C ASP A 146 -3.39 -15.94 5.41
N TRP A 147 -3.08 -16.96 6.21
CA TRP A 147 -1.91 -17.84 6.17
C TRP A 147 -1.53 -18.34 4.76
N PRO A 148 -0.26 -18.68 4.48
CA PRO A 148 0.91 -18.65 5.37
C PRO A 148 1.67 -17.32 5.34
N GLN A 149 2.40 -17.04 6.42
CA GLN A 149 3.34 -15.91 6.49
C GLN A 149 4.22 -15.85 5.24
N ARG A 150 4.25 -14.68 4.58
CA ARG A 150 5.10 -14.47 3.42
C ARG A 150 6.49 -14.06 3.84
N ILE A 151 7.47 -14.70 3.21
CA ILE A 151 8.86 -14.28 3.24
C ILE A 151 9.04 -13.22 2.15
N LEU A 152 9.58 -12.07 2.53
CA LEU A 152 9.73 -10.91 1.67
C LEU A 152 11.20 -10.50 1.61
N ALA A 153 11.85 -10.75 0.47
CA ALA A 153 13.15 -10.14 0.16
C ALA A 153 12.91 -8.73 -0.39
N ILE A 154 13.60 -7.73 0.16
CA ILE A 154 13.41 -6.30 -0.16
C ILE A 154 14.70 -5.59 -0.61
N ASP A 155 15.68 -6.36 -1.09
CA ASP A 155 17.02 -5.92 -1.51
C ASP A 155 17.01 -4.70 -2.47
N LYS A 156 16.01 -4.60 -3.34
CA LYS A 156 15.88 -3.45 -4.26
C LYS A 156 15.11 -2.27 -3.67
N VAL A 157 14.22 -2.53 -2.72
CA VAL A 157 13.39 -1.50 -2.10
C VAL A 157 14.24 -0.65 -1.16
N VAL A 158 15.16 -1.26 -0.43
CA VAL A 158 16.04 -0.55 0.51
C VAL A 158 16.98 0.43 -0.18
N GLU A 159 17.22 0.25 -1.48
CA GLU A 159 18.04 1.14 -2.28
C GLU A 159 17.34 2.42 -2.73
N LEU A 160 16.01 2.50 -2.61
CA LEU A 160 15.24 3.66 -3.05
C LEU A 160 15.50 4.90 -2.20
N GLU A 161 15.56 6.06 -2.84
CA GLU A 161 15.65 7.35 -2.14
C GLU A 161 14.47 7.57 -1.18
N GLN A 162 13.27 7.14 -1.59
CA GLN A 162 12.06 7.21 -0.75
C GLN A 162 12.22 6.38 0.52
N TRP A 163 12.87 5.23 0.43
CA TRP A 163 13.15 4.38 1.58
C TRP A 163 14.17 5.03 2.51
N LYS A 164 15.27 5.55 1.95
CA LYS A 164 16.38 6.18 2.68
C LYS A 164 15.99 7.49 3.38
N HIS A 165 15.00 8.22 2.86
CA HIS A 165 14.52 9.48 3.45
C HIS A 165 13.32 9.33 4.38
N SER A 166 12.70 8.15 4.43
CA SER A 166 11.55 7.90 5.30
C SER A 166 11.96 7.82 6.76
N TYR A 167 11.05 8.25 7.65
CA TYR A 167 11.31 8.39 9.09
C TYR A 167 10.85 7.19 9.89
N GLU A 168 9.73 6.57 9.52
CA GLU A 168 9.15 5.40 10.18
C GLU A 168 8.82 4.29 9.18
N LEU A 169 9.05 3.04 9.60
CA LEU A 169 8.73 1.84 8.84
C LEU A 169 7.89 0.88 9.68
N GLY A 170 6.86 0.31 9.06
CA GLY A 170 6.14 -0.86 9.55
C GLY A 170 5.96 -1.88 8.43
N ILE A 171 6.35 -3.12 8.68
CA ILE A 171 6.08 -4.26 7.78
C ILE A 171 5.39 -5.33 8.62
N TYR A 172 4.11 -5.55 8.32
CA TYR A 172 3.25 -6.41 9.12
C TYR A 172 2.83 -7.64 8.33
N ARG A 173 2.69 -8.77 9.04
CA ARG A 173 2.23 -10.06 8.51
C ARG A 173 3.14 -10.67 7.42
N CYS A 174 4.39 -10.25 7.39
CA CYS A 174 5.48 -10.83 6.60
C CYS A 174 6.70 -11.08 7.48
N GLU A 175 7.56 -12.00 7.06
CA GLU A 175 8.95 -12.10 7.52
C GLU A 175 9.86 -11.48 6.46
N VAL A 176 10.77 -10.61 6.87
CA VAL A 176 11.65 -9.87 5.95
C VAL A 176 13.03 -10.53 5.90
N ILE A 177 13.54 -10.74 4.68
CA ILE A 177 14.94 -11.09 4.44
C ILE A 177 15.66 -9.81 4.00
N GLU A 178 16.37 -9.18 4.94
CA GLU A 178 17.28 -8.08 4.67
C GLU A 178 18.20 -7.84 5.88
N SER A 179 19.34 -7.17 5.67
CA SER A 179 20.23 -6.75 6.74
C SER A 179 19.56 -5.73 7.65
N ILE A 180 19.79 -5.86 8.96
CA ILE A 180 19.25 -4.93 9.95
C ILE A 180 19.74 -3.49 9.71
N ARG A 181 20.94 -3.36 9.10
CA ARG A 181 21.58 -2.08 8.78
C ARG A 181 20.74 -1.26 7.81
N SER A 182 20.02 -1.93 6.91
CA SER A 182 19.11 -1.32 5.92
C SER A 182 17.89 -0.65 6.55
N PHE A 183 17.73 -0.73 7.87
CA PHE A 183 16.67 -0.09 8.64
C PHE A 183 17.18 0.89 9.72
N THR A 184 18.50 1.04 9.89
CA THR A 184 19.06 1.82 11.00
C THR A 184 18.89 3.33 10.87
N HIS A 185 18.56 3.83 9.68
CA HIS A 185 18.29 5.25 9.44
C HIS A 185 16.86 5.66 9.86
N PHE A 186 15.93 4.70 10.00
CA PHE A 186 14.60 4.98 10.50
C PHE A 186 14.65 5.28 12.01
N SER A 187 13.85 6.23 12.45
CA SER A 187 13.65 6.51 13.88
C SER A 187 12.85 5.43 14.60
N LYS A 188 11.95 4.77 13.86
CA LYS A 188 11.05 3.74 14.37
C LYS A 188 10.83 2.68 13.31
N VAL A 189 11.01 1.42 13.70
CA VAL A 189 10.85 0.25 12.83
C VAL A 189 10.03 -0.81 13.55
N GLU A 190 8.98 -1.29 12.90
CA GLU A 190 8.14 -2.41 13.35
C GLU A 190 8.11 -3.48 12.26
N LEU A 191 8.84 -4.59 12.42
CA LEU A 191 8.85 -5.71 11.47
C LEU A 191 9.30 -7.02 12.12
N VAL A 192 9.11 -8.12 11.40
CA VAL A 192 9.70 -9.44 11.73
C VAL A 192 10.79 -9.75 10.72
N LEU A 193 12.03 -9.95 11.16
CA LEU A 193 13.09 -10.49 10.31
C LEU A 193 12.99 -12.01 10.30
N LYS A 194 13.13 -12.62 9.11
CA LYS A 194 13.17 -14.09 8.98
C LYS A 194 14.36 -14.68 9.73
N GLU A 195 15.51 -14.03 9.61
CA GLU A 195 16.75 -14.42 10.26
C GLU A 195 17.35 -13.20 10.97
N CYS A 196 17.80 -13.40 12.20
CA CYS A 196 18.50 -12.39 12.98
C CYS A 196 19.69 -13.07 13.66
N CYS A 197 20.90 -12.56 13.43
CA CYS A 197 22.10 -13.03 14.12
C CYS A 197 22.51 -12.09 15.25
N LEU A 198 23.33 -12.57 16.18
CA LEU A 198 23.77 -11.80 17.35
C LEU A 198 24.50 -10.50 16.95
N GLU A 199 25.25 -10.52 15.85
CA GLU A 199 25.94 -9.35 15.30
C GLU A 199 24.97 -8.24 14.88
N MET A 200 23.83 -8.61 14.28
CA MET A 200 22.77 -7.66 13.91
C MET A 200 22.19 -6.95 15.14
N LEU A 201 22.04 -7.65 16.25
CA LEU A 201 21.57 -7.03 17.51
C LEU A 201 22.59 -6.06 18.10
N TYR A 202 23.89 -6.34 17.96
CA TYR A 202 24.94 -5.39 18.38
C TYR A 202 24.94 -4.12 17.54
N ASP A 203 24.66 -4.21 16.25
CA ASP A 203 24.54 -3.05 15.37
C ASP A 203 23.39 -2.14 15.81
N LEU A 204 22.23 -2.69 16.22
CA LEU A 204 21.14 -1.88 16.79
C LEU A 204 21.53 -1.14 18.07
N LYS A 205 22.26 -1.81 18.97
CA LYS A 205 22.66 -1.21 20.25
C LYS A 205 23.60 -0.01 20.06
N LYS A 206 24.42 0.00 19.01
CA LYS A 206 25.33 1.11 18.70
C LYS A 206 24.64 2.34 18.10
N VAL A 207 23.44 2.16 17.55
CA VAL A 207 22.65 3.23 16.92
C VAL A 207 21.69 3.90 17.92
N SER A 208 21.52 3.33 19.11
CA SER A 208 20.72 3.91 20.20
C SER A 208 21.50 5.08 20.83
N PHE A 209 21.09 6.33 20.54
CA PHE A 209 21.62 7.55 21.17
C PHE A 209 21.04 7.77 22.57
#